data_AF-A0AAP0NZC6-F1
#
_entry.id   AF-A0AAP0NZC6-F1
#
_cell.length_a   1.000
_cell.length_b   1.000
_cell.length_c   1.000
_cell.angle_alpha   90.00
_cell.angle_beta   90.00
_cell.angle_gamma   90.00
#
_symmetry.space_group_name_H-M   'P 1'
#
loop_
_entity.id
_entity.type
_entity.pdbx_description
1 polymer ?
#
loop_
_entity_poly.entity_id
_entity_poly.type
_entity_poly.pdbx_seq_one_letter_code
_entity_poly.pdbx_strand_id
1 'polypeptide(L)'
;MKDDSAVMNDDVSRRIQMFKSLARTFIGSPSVQQSLEKKTVALTGATLFIPNSCFSKPCERAPITLNSLTKVSNFLNVSAQQRKSVRLAICPQVTQQRIWTGALEEILEGLKSDMKLLYSYQSLKGDFRMSEQIISSCFRFLGNTKASSNLESTSWMRLTPTKKFDSPPSSKWGDLLEMFNDLTKCLASDNDLLYHLSKLELMKEGLYQIKDVLVDMDIGYKETRHQENLVQKKLTKTLGHSSRCLFTLLEYYLCGRVRDIEVEVCGGVYGASSKGSHCLCIGKILASDEENMVRHGVKQLDRALRLFKFVWEIAGMQGVLELQGHLWCIGAGDRTLNYRGNVFFLHGIKL
;
A
#
# COMPACT_ATOMS: atom_id res chain seq x y z
N MET A 1 -10.09 -13.08 16.71
CA MET A 1 -10.73 -14.04 15.79
C MET A 1 -12.06 -13.45 15.31
N LYS A 2 -12.12 -13.06 14.04
CA LYS A 2 -13.29 -13.18 13.16
C LYS A 2 -12.87 -12.83 11.73
N ASP A 3 -13.40 -13.62 10.81
CA ASP A 3 -13.07 -13.81 9.40
C ASP A 3 -12.75 -12.55 8.59
N ASP A 4 -11.61 -12.59 7.90
CA ASP A 4 -11.32 -11.77 6.71
C ASP A 4 -10.93 -12.65 5.50
N SER A 5 -11.01 -14.00 5.59
CA SER A 5 -10.84 -14.89 4.45
C SER A 5 -12.16 -15.15 3.74
N ALA A 6 -12.62 -14.16 2.97
CA ALA A 6 -13.63 -14.44 1.97
C ALA A 6 -12.99 -15.29 0.87
N VAL A 7 -13.22 -16.61 0.92
CA VAL A 7 -13.11 -17.49 -0.25
C VAL A 7 -14.10 -16.97 -1.28
N MET A 8 -13.63 -16.08 -2.14
CA MET A 8 -14.44 -15.47 -3.18
C MET A 8 -14.63 -16.49 -4.30
N ASN A 9 -15.72 -17.25 -4.24
CA ASN A 9 -16.21 -18.05 -5.37
C ASN A 9 -16.29 -17.13 -6.61
N ASP A 10 -15.81 -17.58 -7.76
CA ASP A 10 -15.78 -16.81 -9.01
C ASP A 10 -17.15 -16.20 -9.36
N ASP A 11 -18.25 -16.88 -8.99
CA ASP A 11 -19.60 -16.34 -9.14
C ASP A 11 -19.86 -15.12 -8.25
N VAL A 12 -19.40 -15.15 -7.01
CA VAL A 12 -19.52 -14.03 -6.06
C VAL A 12 -18.65 -12.85 -6.52
N SER A 13 -17.42 -13.12 -6.97
CA SER A 13 -16.54 -12.11 -7.59
C SER A 13 -17.23 -11.40 -8.76
N ARG A 14 -17.82 -12.17 -9.67
CA ARG A 14 -18.56 -11.64 -10.82
C ARG A 14 -19.76 -10.80 -10.40
N ARG A 15 -20.56 -11.27 -9.43
CA ARG A 15 -21.72 -10.52 -8.91
C ARG A 15 -21.29 -9.20 -8.27
N ILE A 16 -20.21 -9.19 -7.49
CA ILE A 16 -19.66 -7.98 -6.88
C ILE A 16 -19.16 -7.00 -7.95
N GLN A 17 -18.47 -7.48 -8.98
CA GLN A 17 -18.03 -6.65 -10.09
C GLN A 17 -19.22 -6.03 -10.85
N MET A 18 -20.27 -6.82 -11.09
CA MET A 18 -21.51 -6.35 -11.72
C MET A 18 -22.20 -5.29 -10.86
N PHE A 19 -22.34 -5.53 -9.55
CA PHE A 19 -22.88 -4.57 -8.61
C PHE A 19 -22.11 -3.25 -8.62
N LYS A 20 -20.76 -3.30 -8.49
CA LYS A 20 -19.92 -2.09 -8.55
C LYS A 20 -20.07 -1.36 -9.88
N SER A 21 -20.24 -2.09 -10.98
CA SER A 21 -20.49 -1.50 -12.31
C SER A 21 -21.81 -0.74 -12.37
N LEU A 22 -22.90 -1.36 -11.89
CA LEU A 22 -24.21 -0.73 -11.82
C LEU A 22 -24.21 0.50 -10.91
N ALA A 23 -23.57 0.40 -9.74
CA ALA A 23 -23.44 1.51 -8.82
C ALA A 23 -22.68 2.70 -9.44
N ARG A 24 -21.62 2.45 -10.22
CA ARG A 24 -20.94 3.52 -10.98
C ARG A 24 -21.86 4.19 -12.00
N THR A 25 -22.70 3.44 -12.70
CA THR A 25 -23.69 4.04 -13.61
C THR A 25 -24.71 4.88 -12.84
N PHE A 26 -25.21 4.36 -11.72
CA PHE A 26 -26.15 5.07 -10.84
C PHE A 26 -25.58 6.38 -10.29
N ILE A 27 -24.32 6.40 -9.86
CA ILE A 27 -23.63 7.62 -9.37
C ILE A 27 -23.64 8.73 -10.43
N GLY A 28 -23.56 8.37 -11.70
CA GLY A 28 -23.60 9.31 -12.83
C GLY A 28 -25.01 9.74 -13.26
N SER A 29 -26.06 9.21 -12.64
CA SER A 29 -27.44 9.52 -13.05
C SER A 29 -27.80 10.98 -12.73
N PRO A 30 -28.70 11.62 -13.51
CA PRO A 30 -29.10 13.00 -13.27
C PRO A 30 -29.65 13.25 -11.87
N SER A 31 -30.39 12.30 -11.29
CA SER A 31 -30.96 12.42 -9.95
C SER A 31 -29.88 12.47 -8.86
N VAL A 32 -28.85 11.62 -8.97
CA VAL A 32 -27.72 11.63 -8.02
C VAL A 32 -26.89 12.90 -8.19
N GLN A 33 -26.62 13.33 -9.42
CA GLN A 33 -25.85 14.55 -9.68
C GLN A 33 -26.59 15.80 -9.16
N GLN A 34 -27.91 15.90 -9.37
CA GLN A 34 -28.72 16.98 -8.78
C GLN A 34 -28.74 16.93 -7.24
N SER A 35 -28.74 15.74 -6.64
CA SER A 35 -28.66 15.59 -5.18
C SER A 35 -27.31 16.09 -4.65
N LEU A 36 -26.20 15.76 -5.32
CA LEU A 36 -24.87 16.27 -4.98
C LEU A 36 -24.82 17.80 -5.08
N GLU A 37 -25.36 18.38 -6.16
CA GLU A 37 -25.42 19.84 -6.34
C GLU A 37 -26.24 20.53 -5.24
N LYS A 38 -27.41 19.99 -4.89
CA LYS A 38 -28.24 20.52 -3.78
C LYS A 38 -27.50 20.49 -2.44
N LYS A 39 -26.75 19.41 -2.18
CA LYS A 39 -25.91 19.29 -0.98
C LYS A 39 -24.79 20.32 -0.97
N THR A 40 -24.18 20.62 -2.12
CA THR A 40 -23.20 21.70 -2.23
C THR A 40 -23.80 23.05 -1.84
N VAL A 41 -25.01 23.36 -2.32
CA VAL A 41 -25.70 24.61 -1.98
C VAL A 41 -26.08 24.68 -0.50
N ALA A 42 -26.62 23.61 0.07
CA ALA A 42 -27.02 23.55 1.48
C ALA A 42 -25.83 23.66 2.45
N LEU A 43 -24.66 23.15 2.05
CA LEU A 43 -23.45 23.21 2.86
C LEU A 43 -22.70 24.55 2.76
N THR A 44 -23.10 25.50 1.91
CA THR A 44 -22.44 26.83 1.83
C THR A 44 -22.56 27.67 3.12
N GLY A 45 -23.40 27.25 4.09
CA GLY A 45 -23.42 27.79 5.45
C GLY A 45 -22.50 27.07 6.46
N ALA A 46 -21.85 25.98 6.06
CA ALA A 46 -20.95 25.15 6.85
C ALA A 46 -19.59 24.98 6.14
N THR A 47 -18.54 24.65 6.89
CA THR A 47 -17.14 24.56 6.42
C THR A 47 -16.85 23.40 5.44
N LEU A 48 -17.86 22.79 4.82
CA LEU A 48 -17.78 21.54 4.06
C LEU A 48 -18.29 21.75 2.63
N PHE A 49 -17.43 21.69 1.62
CA PHE A 49 -17.79 21.98 0.22
C PHE A 49 -17.66 20.72 -0.65
N ILE A 50 -18.73 20.22 -1.27
CA ILE A 50 -18.62 19.19 -2.32
C ILE A 50 -18.46 19.89 -3.68
N PRO A 51 -17.41 19.62 -4.47
CA PRO A 51 -17.25 20.26 -5.78
C PRO A 51 -18.42 20.02 -6.72
N ASN A 52 -18.90 21.08 -7.36
CA ASN A 52 -19.92 20.97 -8.42
C ASN A 52 -19.43 20.02 -9.50
N SER A 53 -20.31 19.16 -10.00
CA SER A 53 -20.03 18.14 -11.03
C SER A 53 -19.04 17.03 -10.63
N CYS A 54 -18.74 16.82 -9.35
CA CYS A 54 -17.89 15.70 -8.94
C CYS A 54 -18.49 14.35 -9.35
N PHE A 55 -17.67 13.48 -9.95
CA PHE A 55 -18.09 12.17 -10.47
C PHE A 55 -19.11 12.24 -11.62
N SER A 56 -19.24 13.38 -12.30
CA SER A 56 -20.18 13.57 -13.41
C SER A 56 -19.70 12.91 -14.70
N LYS A 57 -18.38 12.75 -14.88
CA LYS A 57 -17.82 12.13 -16.09
C LYS A 57 -17.64 10.62 -15.94
N PRO A 58 -17.83 9.82 -17.01
CA PRO A 58 -17.56 8.38 -16.96
C PRO A 58 -16.14 8.03 -16.51
N CYS A 59 -15.14 8.81 -16.91
CA CYS A 59 -13.75 8.59 -16.51
C CYS A 59 -13.53 8.78 -15.00
N GLU A 60 -14.20 9.73 -14.36
CA GLU A 60 -14.16 9.98 -12.92
C GLU A 60 -14.85 8.86 -12.12
N ARG A 61 -15.71 8.07 -12.78
CA ARG A 61 -16.37 6.94 -12.13
C ARG A 61 -15.64 5.63 -12.35
N ALA A 62 -14.63 5.58 -13.22
CA ALA A 62 -13.86 4.36 -13.46
C ALA A 62 -13.08 3.94 -12.20
N PRO A 63 -12.96 2.62 -11.94
CA PRO A 63 -12.12 2.13 -10.85
C PRO A 63 -10.64 2.34 -11.19
N ILE A 64 -9.82 2.56 -10.17
CA ILE A 64 -8.36 2.63 -10.27
C ILE A 64 -7.70 1.85 -9.13
N THR A 65 -6.75 0.98 -9.48
CA THR A 65 -5.87 0.33 -8.51
C THR A 65 -4.55 1.05 -8.49
N LEU A 66 -4.23 1.68 -7.36
CA LEU A 66 -2.96 2.38 -7.14
C LEU A 66 -1.90 1.35 -6.73
N ASN A 67 -1.03 1.02 -7.68
CA ASN A 67 0.05 0.04 -7.51
C ASN A 67 1.40 0.50 -8.08
N SER A 68 1.51 1.80 -8.38
CA SER A 68 2.75 2.48 -8.81
C SER A 68 2.64 3.99 -8.63
N LEU A 69 3.78 4.66 -8.42
CA LEU A 69 3.84 6.13 -8.42
C LEU A 69 3.45 6.72 -9.78
N THR A 70 3.65 5.99 -10.88
CA THR A 70 3.25 6.41 -12.22
C THR A 70 1.74 6.61 -12.32
N LYS A 71 0.93 5.71 -11.77
CA LYS A 71 -0.54 5.88 -11.75
C LYS A 71 -0.96 7.10 -10.92
N VAL A 72 -0.37 7.27 -9.73
CA VAL A 72 -0.65 8.41 -8.85
C VAL A 72 -0.26 9.73 -9.54
N SER A 73 0.93 9.77 -10.15
CA SER A 73 1.45 10.94 -10.86
C SER A 73 0.66 11.28 -12.11
N ASN A 74 0.21 10.28 -12.86
CA ASN A 74 -0.66 10.50 -14.02
C ASN A 74 -2.00 11.08 -13.59
N PHE A 75 -2.59 10.56 -12.50
CA PHE A 75 -3.86 11.07 -11.98
C PHE A 75 -3.75 12.53 -11.52
N LEU A 76 -2.65 12.89 -10.84
CA LEU A 76 -2.40 14.26 -10.38
C LEU A 76 -1.81 15.19 -11.46
N ASN A 77 -1.65 14.71 -12.70
CA ASN A 77 -0.99 15.46 -13.79
C ASN A 77 0.43 15.96 -13.44
N VAL A 78 1.18 15.19 -12.66
CA VAL A 78 2.56 15.49 -12.28
C VAL A 78 3.47 15.35 -13.51
N SER A 79 4.19 16.43 -13.83
CA SER A 79 5.12 16.49 -14.98
C SER A 79 6.34 15.57 -14.82
N ALA A 80 7.05 15.30 -15.91
CA ALA A 80 8.26 14.47 -15.86
C ALA A 80 9.35 15.05 -14.92
N GLN A 81 9.51 16.37 -14.89
CA GLN A 81 10.46 17.04 -14.01
C GLN A 81 10.06 16.91 -12.53
N GLN A 82 8.76 17.05 -12.23
CA GLN A 82 8.26 16.84 -10.88
C GLN A 82 8.39 15.38 -10.45
N ARG A 83 8.12 14.40 -11.34
CA ARG A 83 8.34 12.97 -11.05
C ARG A 83 9.80 12.67 -10.67
N LYS A 84 10.76 13.32 -11.33
CA LYS A 84 12.19 13.21 -10.96
C LYS A 84 12.43 13.75 -9.55
N SER A 85 11.85 14.90 -9.21
CA SER A 85 11.95 15.53 -7.90
C SER A 85 11.30 14.66 -6.81
N VAL A 86 10.10 14.14 -7.09
CA VAL A 86 9.38 13.19 -6.23
C VAL A 86 10.22 11.97 -5.91
N ARG A 87 10.81 11.34 -6.94
CA ARG A 87 11.68 10.20 -6.75
C ARG A 87 12.89 10.54 -5.87
N LEU A 88 13.56 11.66 -6.15
CA LEU A 88 14.76 12.09 -5.40
C LEU A 88 14.45 12.37 -3.93
N ALA A 89 13.27 12.91 -3.62
CA ALA A 89 12.84 13.18 -2.26
C ALA A 89 12.40 11.92 -1.50
N ILE A 90 11.67 11.01 -2.16
CA ILE A 90 11.07 9.83 -1.52
C ILE A 90 12.08 8.69 -1.35
N CYS A 91 12.89 8.39 -2.38
CA CYS A 91 13.74 7.20 -2.39
C CYS A 91 14.63 7.08 -1.14
N PRO A 92 15.36 8.12 -0.68
CA PRO A 92 16.18 8.01 0.53
C PRO A 92 15.36 7.71 1.79
N GLN A 93 14.10 8.16 1.86
CA GLN A 93 13.25 7.94 3.04
C GLN A 93 12.74 6.50 3.10
N VAL A 94 12.29 5.96 1.97
CA VAL A 94 11.63 4.65 1.91
C VAL A 94 12.58 3.48 1.74
N THR A 95 13.85 3.73 1.36
CA THR A 95 14.88 2.69 1.21
C THR A 95 15.74 2.50 2.46
N GLN A 96 15.37 3.15 3.57
CA GLN A 96 16.00 2.89 4.88
C GLN A 96 15.83 1.43 5.26
N GLN A 97 16.87 0.83 5.87
CA GLN A 97 16.89 -0.57 6.30
C GLN A 97 15.61 -0.98 7.03
N ARG A 98 15.14 -0.17 8.00
CA ARG A 98 13.92 -0.44 8.78
C ARG A 98 12.64 -0.53 7.94
N ILE A 99 12.52 0.30 6.90
CA ILE A 99 11.36 0.33 6.02
C ILE A 99 11.43 -0.86 5.07
N TRP A 100 12.62 -1.13 4.54
CA TRP A 100 12.91 -2.27 3.69
C TRP A 100 12.59 -3.60 4.39
N THR A 101 13.16 -3.84 5.58
CA THR A 101 12.93 -5.06 6.36
C THR A 101 11.48 -5.16 6.81
N GLY A 102 10.89 -4.06 7.28
CA GLY A 102 9.50 -4.04 7.73
C GLY A 102 8.49 -4.35 6.62
N ALA A 103 8.73 -3.87 5.40
CA ALA A 103 7.89 -4.18 4.25
C ALA A 103 7.98 -5.68 3.87
N LEU A 104 9.17 -6.26 3.90
CA LEU A 104 9.36 -7.70 3.65
C LEU A 104 8.66 -8.56 4.70
N GLU A 105 8.78 -8.20 5.97
CA GLU A 105 8.10 -8.90 7.07
C GLU A 105 6.57 -8.83 6.94
N GLU A 106 6.01 -7.66 6.61
CA GLU A 106 4.57 -7.50 6.40
C GLU A 106 4.06 -8.39 5.27
N ILE A 107 4.82 -8.52 4.17
CA ILE A 107 4.46 -9.41 3.06
C ILE A 107 4.51 -10.87 3.49
N LEU A 108 5.58 -11.28 4.20
CA LEU A 108 5.77 -12.66 4.67
C LEU A 108 4.75 -13.06 5.73
N GLU A 109 4.38 -12.15 6.64
CA GLU A 109 3.39 -12.42 7.69
C GLU A 109 1.98 -12.57 7.10
N GLY A 110 1.65 -11.75 6.10
CA GLY A 110 0.42 -11.91 5.33
C GLY A 110 0.38 -13.25 4.59
N LEU A 111 1.46 -13.60 3.88
CA LEU A 111 1.58 -14.88 3.19
C LEU A 111 1.41 -16.07 4.15
N LYS A 112 2.11 -16.03 5.30
CA LYS A 112 2.02 -17.05 6.34
C LYS A 112 0.60 -17.18 6.91
N SER A 113 -0.09 -16.05 7.08
CA SER A 113 -1.46 -16.03 7.60
C SER A 113 -2.44 -16.65 6.60
N ASP A 114 -2.35 -16.26 5.32
CA ASP A 114 -3.21 -16.77 4.27
C ASP A 114 -2.97 -18.26 4.02
N MET A 115 -1.71 -18.70 4.05
CA MET A 115 -1.38 -20.13 4.01
C MET A 115 -2.06 -20.89 5.16
N LYS A 116 -1.90 -20.44 6.41
CA LYS A 116 -2.54 -21.10 7.56
C LYS A 116 -4.06 -21.22 7.42
N LEU A 117 -4.71 -20.22 6.83
CA LEU A 117 -6.14 -20.24 6.57
C LEU A 117 -6.49 -21.29 5.51
N LEU A 118 -5.87 -21.23 4.32
CA LEU A 118 -6.16 -22.17 3.23
C LEU A 118 -5.98 -23.64 3.63
N TYR A 119 -4.92 -23.95 4.36
CA TYR A 119 -4.62 -25.33 4.74
C TYR A 119 -5.35 -25.78 6.02
N SER A 120 -5.96 -24.86 6.78
CA SER A 120 -6.93 -25.29 7.81
C SER A 120 -8.18 -25.94 7.18
N TYR A 121 -8.46 -25.63 5.90
CA TYR A 121 -9.58 -26.18 5.12
C TYR A 121 -9.19 -27.36 4.22
N GLN A 122 -7.89 -27.62 3.96
CA GLN A 122 -7.42 -28.66 3.03
C GLN A 122 -6.36 -29.56 3.68
N SER A 123 -6.49 -30.88 3.51
CA SER A 123 -5.53 -31.88 4.02
C SER A 123 -4.09 -31.60 3.54
N LEU A 124 -3.13 -31.74 4.47
CA LEU A 124 -1.71 -31.42 4.33
C LEU A 124 -1.06 -31.98 3.05
N LYS A 125 -0.64 -31.08 2.14
CA LYS A 125 0.30 -31.41 1.04
C LYS A 125 1.75 -31.19 1.50
N GLY A 126 2.70 -31.95 0.94
CA GLY A 126 4.13 -31.87 1.27
C GLY A 126 4.76 -30.49 1.02
N ASP A 127 4.28 -29.76 0.02
CA ASP A 127 4.78 -28.42 -0.36
C ASP A 127 4.55 -27.35 0.73
N PHE A 128 3.58 -27.58 1.63
CA PHE A 128 3.29 -26.68 2.74
C PHE A 128 4.44 -26.64 3.76
N ARG A 129 4.95 -27.80 4.18
CA ARG A 129 6.03 -27.88 5.17
C ARG A 129 7.29 -27.19 4.67
N MET A 130 7.60 -27.38 3.38
CA MET A 130 8.74 -26.72 2.75
C MET A 130 8.55 -25.20 2.72
N SER A 131 7.38 -24.72 2.29
CA SER A 131 7.08 -23.28 2.24
C SER A 131 7.10 -22.63 3.62
N GLU A 132 6.58 -23.29 4.65
CA GLU A 132 6.62 -22.82 6.04
C GLU A 132 8.07 -22.74 6.59
N GLN A 133 8.91 -23.72 6.26
CA GLN A 133 10.33 -23.71 6.61
C GLN A 133 11.10 -22.58 5.91
N ILE A 134 10.80 -22.33 4.64
CA ILE A 134 11.39 -21.22 3.89
C ILE A 134 10.98 -19.88 4.51
N ILE A 135 9.68 -19.67 4.76
CA ILE A 135 9.17 -18.44 5.42
C ILE A 135 9.83 -18.24 6.79
N SER A 136 9.95 -19.30 7.60
CA SER A 136 10.62 -19.23 8.91
C SER A 136 12.10 -18.87 8.80
N SER A 137 12.77 -19.33 7.74
CA SER A 137 14.17 -18.99 7.46
C SER A 137 14.31 -17.53 7.01
N CYS A 138 13.38 -17.02 6.18
CA CYS A 138 13.30 -15.60 5.84
C CYS A 138 13.12 -14.71 7.09
N PHE A 139 12.21 -15.09 8.00
CA PHE A 139 12.03 -14.33 9.24
C PHE A 139 13.28 -14.33 10.12
N ARG A 140 13.99 -15.46 10.21
CA ARG A 140 15.26 -15.55 10.94
C ARG A 140 16.31 -14.63 10.33
N PHE A 141 16.43 -14.62 9.01
CA PHE A 141 17.31 -13.73 8.27
C PHE A 141 16.99 -12.26 8.56
N LEU A 142 15.72 -11.86 8.48
CA LEU A 142 15.28 -10.49 8.75
C LEU A 142 15.42 -10.11 10.23
N GLY A 143 15.17 -11.03 11.16
CA GLY A 143 15.36 -10.81 12.60
C GLY A 143 16.80 -10.48 12.95
N ASN A 144 17.77 -11.14 12.29
CA ASN A 144 19.19 -10.85 12.48
C ASN A 144 19.55 -9.41 12.08
N THR A 145 18.88 -8.83 11.08
CA THR A 145 19.11 -7.43 10.67
C THR A 145 18.67 -6.39 11.71
N LYS A 146 17.74 -6.73 12.62
CA LYS A 146 17.17 -5.77 13.59
C LYS A 146 18.03 -5.58 14.83
N ALA A 147 18.81 -6.60 15.21
CA ALA A 147 19.62 -6.58 16.42
C ALA A 147 20.75 -5.52 16.40
N SER A 148 21.05 -4.92 15.25
CA SER A 148 21.97 -3.78 15.08
C SER A 148 21.37 -2.42 15.47
N SER A 149 20.04 -2.31 15.51
CA SER A 149 19.31 -1.03 15.54
C SER A 149 18.99 -0.49 16.95
N ASN A 150 19.30 -1.24 18.01
CA ASN A 150 19.10 -0.78 19.39
C ASN A 150 20.04 0.40 19.71
N LEU A 151 19.49 1.61 19.78
CA LEU A 151 20.19 2.82 20.23
C LEU A 151 20.64 2.74 21.70
N GLU A 152 19.96 1.95 22.54
CA GLU A 152 20.34 1.74 23.95
C GLU A 152 21.40 0.66 24.16
N SER A 153 21.85 0.00 23.09
CA SER A 153 22.85 -1.05 23.22
C SER A 153 24.25 -0.45 23.32
N THR A 154 25.00 -0.83 24.34
CA THR A 154 26.46 -0.62 24.48
C THR A 154 27.29 -1.35 23.40
N SER A 155 26.64 -1.78 22.31
CA SER A 155 27.16 -2.44 21.11
C SER A 155 28.33 -1.72 20.45
N TRP A 156 28.46 -0.39 20.59
CA TRP A 156 29.61 0.36 20.11
C TRP A 156 30.92 0.01 20.84
N MET A 157 30.83 -0.64 22.02
CA MET A 157 31.96 -1.22 22.77
C MET A 157 32.22 -2.70 22.42
N ARG A 158 31.42 -3.35 21.57
CA ARG A 158 31.72 -4.73 21.15
C ARG A 158 32.99 -4.73 20.31
N LEU A 159 34.02 -5.35 20.86
CA LEU A 159 35.20 -5.76 20.11
C LEU A 159 34.73 -6.63 18.93
N THR A 160 35.34 -6.43 17.76
CA THR A 160 35.16 -7.30 16.60
C THR A 160 35.29 -8.75 17.08
N PRO A 161 34.29 -9.62 16.87
CA PRO A 161 34.42 -11.02 17.24
C PRO A 161 35.71 -11.58 16.67
N THR A 162 36.58 -12.12 17.52
CA THR A 162 37.75 -12.88 17.06
C THR A 162 37.22 -13.97 16.14
N LYS A 163 37.55 -13.88 14.84
CA LYS A 163 37.18 -14.85 13.80
C LYS A 163 37.36 -16.25 14.36
N LYS A 164 36.27 -16.92 14.73
CA LYS A 164 36.29 -18.36 14.92
C LYS A 164 36.45 -18.94 13.51
N PHE A 165 37.42 -19.84 13.35
CA PHE A 165 37.71 -20.47 12.06
C PHE A 165 36.52 -21.23 11.45
N ASP A 166 35.45 -21.47 12.24
CA ASP A 166 34.23 -22.17 11.85
C ASP A 166 32.97 -21.26 11.77
N SER A 167 33.11 -19.94 11.66
CA SER A 167 31.95 -19.07 11.46
C SER A 167 31.26 -19.43 10.12
N PRO A 168 29.93 -19.67 10.11
CA PRO A 168 29.21 -19.89 8.85
C PRO A 168 29.47 -18.72 7.88
N PRO A 169 29.40 -18.96 6.56
CA PRO A 169 29.66 -17.91 5.58
C PRO A 169 28.78 -16.70 5.86
N SER A 170 29.39 -15.50 5.77
CA SER A 170 28.72 -14.23 6.04
C SER A 170 27.45 -14.13 5.20
N SER A 171 26.31 -14.00 5.87
CA SER A 171 25.03 -13.94 5.17
C SER A 171 24.94 -12.67 4.33
N LYS A 172 24.32 -12.78 3.15
CA LYS A 172 24.12 -11.68 2.21
C LYS A 172 22.66 -11.62 1.78
N TRP A 173 22.22 -10.46 1.28
CA TRP A 173 20.86 -10.31 0.76
C TRP A 173 20.52 -11.27 -0.40
N GLY A 174 21.54 -11.77 -1.10
CA GLY A 174 21.38 -12.80 -2.12
C GLY A 174 20.79 -14.10 -1.57
N ASP A 175 21.05 -14.45 -0.30
CA ASP A 175 20.53 -15.66 0.32
C ASP A 175 19.00 -15.54 0.53
N LEU A 176 18.52 -14.34 0.89
CA LEU A 176 17.09 -14.06 0.98
C LEU A 176 16.41 -14.09 -0.39
N LEU A 177 17.10 -13.63 -1.44
CA LEU A 177 16.59 -13.71 -2.81
C LEU A 177 16.44 -15.16 -3.28
N GLU A 178 17.38 -16.04 -2.95
CA GLU A 178 17.28 -17.47 -3.22
C GLU A 178 16.08 -18.09 -2.50
N MET A 179 15.91 -17.80 -1.20
CA MET A 179 14.73 -18.25 -0.43
C MET A 179 13.42 -17.75 -1.06
N PHE A 180 13.38 -16.53 -1.59
CA PHE A 180 12.19 -16.03 -2.30
C PHE A 180 11.95 -16.74 -3.63
N ASN A 181 13.00 -17.10 -4.36
CA ASN A 181 12.86 -17.88 -5.58
C ASN A 181 12.30 -19.27 -5.31
N ASP A 182 12.76 -19.92 -4.25
CA ASP A 182 12.28 -21.23 -3.86
C ASP A 182 10.85 -21.16 -3.32
N LEU A 183 10.53 -20.15 -2.51
CA LEU A 183 9.16 -19.92 -2.02
C LEU A 183 8.16 -19.69 -3.15
N THR A 184 8.49 -18.86 -4.15
CA THR A 184 7.61 -18.67 -5.32
C THR A 184 7.41 -19.98 -6.07
N LYS A 185 8.45 -20.81 -6.24
CA LYS A 185 8.32 -22.11 -6.93
C LYS A 185 7.42 -23.08 -6.15
N CYS A 186 7.61 -23.17 -4.83
CA CYS A 186 6.82 -24.06 -3.99
C CYS A 186 5.33 -23.72 -4.00
N LEU A 187 4.99 -22.43 -4.14
CA LEU A 187 3.62 -21.92 -4.07
C LEU A 187 3.06 -21.54 -5.45
N ALA A 188 3.73 -21.91 -6.54
CA ALA A 188 3.37 -21.48 -7.89
C ALA A 188 1.99 -21.97 -8.35
N SER A 189 1.49 -23.07 -7.78
CA SER A 189 0.18 -23.64 -8.12
C SER A 189 -1.00 -23.03 -7.37
N ASP A 190 -0.74 -22.23 -6.34
CA ASP A 190 -1.79 -21.78 -5.40
C ASP A 190 -2.29 -20.38 -5.76
N ASN A 191 -3.38 -20.35 -6.54
CA ASN A 191 -4.00 -19.10 -7.01
C ASN A 191 -4.41 -18.16 -5.86
N ASP A 192 -4.76 -18.70 -4.70
CA ASP A 192 -5.20 -17.92 -3.54
C ASP A 192 -4.05 -17.16 -2.85
N LEU A 193 -2.80 -17.55 -3.09
CA LEU A 193 -1.60 -16.89 -2.53
C LEU A 193 -0.96 -15.89 -3.49
N LEU A 194 -1.49 -15.77 -4.72
CA LEU A 194 -0.93 -14.94 -5.79
C LEU A 194 -0.74 -13.49 -5.37
N TYR A 195 -1.59 -12.96 -4.50
CA TYR A 195 -1.46 -11.59 -4.03
C TYR A 195 -0.11 -11.36 -3.32
N HIS A 196 0.19 -12.14 -2.28
CA HIS A 196 1.43 -12.00 -1.52
C HIS A 196 2.66 -12.42 -2.33
N LEU A 197 2.54 -13.47 -3.15
CA LEU A 197 3.60 -13.88 -4.07
C LEU A 197 3.93 -12.77 -5.07
N SER A 198 2.93 -12.10 -5.63
CA SER A 198 3.16 -10.98 -6.53
C SER A 198 3.92 -9.85 -5.82
N LYS A 199 3.62 -9.56 -4.56
CA LYS A 199 4.35 -8.55 -3.78
C LYS A 199 5.80 -8.97 -3.50
N LEU A 200 6.06 -10.25 -3.22
CA LEU A 200 7.43 -10.77 -3.11
C LEU A 200 8.20 -10.63 -4.43
N GLU A 201 7.57 -10.97 -5.56
CA GLU A 201 8.18 -10.80 -6.89
C GLU A 201 8.56 -9.35 -7.16
N LEU A 202 7.71 -8.38 -6.79
CA LEU A 202 8.05 -6.96 -6.91
C LEU A 202 9.27 -6.60 -6.07
N MET A 203 9.41 -7.16 -4.87
CA MET A 203 10.54 -6.89 -3.98
C MET A 203 11.86 -7.49 -4.48
N LYS A 204 11.82 -8.51 -5.36
CA LYS A 204 13.03 -9.06 -5.99
C LYS A 204 13.78 -8.02 -6.80
N GLU A 205 13.08 -7.05 -7.41
CA GLU A 205 13.71 -5.92 -8.12
C GLU A 205 14.78 -5.24 -7.27
N GLY A 206 14.46 -4.92 -6.00
CA GLY A 206 15.39 -4.32 -5.05
C GLY A 206 16.45 -5.32 -4.55
N LEU A 207 16.06 -6.56 -4.23
CA LEU A 207 16.98 -7.60 -3.78
C LEU A 207 18.11 -7.87 -4.78
N TYR A 208 17.81 -7.92 -6.08
CA TYR A 208 18.84 -8.06 -7.12
C TYR A 208 19.92 -6.98 -7.07
N GLN A 209 19.56 -5.75 -6.68
CA GLN A 209 20.49 -4.63 -6.60
C GLN A 209 21.42 -4.73 -5.40
N ILE A 210 20.94 -5.34 -4.31
CA ILE A 210 21.66 -5.45 -3.04
C ILE A 210 22.17 -6.86 -2.75
N LYS A 211 22.04 -7.82 -3.68
CA LYS A 211 22.35 -9.24 -3.48
C LYS A 211 23.73 -9.53 -2.88
N ASP A 212 24.72 -8.70 -3.22
CA ASP A 212 26.12 -8.85 -2.78
C ASP A 212 26.44 -8.07 -1.49
N VAL A 213 25.45 -7.39 -0.89
CA VAL A 213 25.61 -6.63 0.36
C VAL A 213 25.45 -7.58 1.55
N LEU A 214 26.35 -7.45 2.52
CA LEU A 214 26.40 -8.32 3.69
C LEU A 214 25.31 -7.94 4.70
N VAL A 215 24.78 -8.96 5.38
CA VAL A 215 23.80 -8.86 6.48
C VAL A 215 24.40 -9.35 7.81
N ASP A 216 25.66 -9.79 7.77
CA ASP A 216 26.36 -10.39 8.89
C ASP A 216 26.37 -9.50 10.16
N MET A 217 26.27 -10.15 11.31
CA MET A 217 26.28 -9.58 12.65
C MET A 217 27.62 -9.81 13.37
N ASP A 218 28.50 -10.64 12.80
CA ASP A 218 29.85 -10.90 13.32
C ASP A 218 30.87 -9.82 12.90
N ILE A 219 30.38 -8.71 12.36
CA ILE A 219 31.13 -7.51 12.00
C ILE A 219 30.91 -6.40 13.03
N GLY A 220 31.89 -5.52 13.19
CA GLY A 220 31.80 -4.41 14.15
C GLY A 220 30.70 -3.40 13.78
N TYR A 221 30.16 -2.67 14.77
CA TYR A 221 29.06 -1.70 14.60
C TYR A 221 29.23 -0.72 13.43
N LYS A 222 30.46 -0.21 13.23
CA LYS A 222 30.77 0.71 12.11
C LYS A 222 30.54 0.05 10.75
N GLU A 223 30.91 -1.23 10.63
CA GLU A 223 30.73 -2.00 9.41
C GLU A 223 29.25 -2.32 9.18
N THR A 224 28.49 -2.67 10.23
CA THR A 224 27.03 -2.87 10.11
C THR A 224 26.33 -1.61 9.60
N ARG A 225 26.68 -0.43 10.16
CA ARG A 225 26.18 0.86 9.67
C ARG A 225 26.60 1.15 8.23
N HIS A 226 27.81 0.76 7.85
CA HIS A 226 28.28 0.88 6.48
C HIS A 226 27.42 0.04 5.52
N GLN A 227 27.13 -1.23 5.87
CA GLN A 227 26.28 -2.11 5.07
C GLN A 227 24.84 -1.59 4.97
N GLU A 228 24.24 -1.11 6.07
CA GLU A 228 22.92 -0.46 6.06
C GLU A 228 22.87 0.74 5.11
N ASN A 229 23.88 1.61 5.15
CA ASN A 229 24.00 2.75 4.25
C ASN A 229 24.23 2.31 2.79
N LEU A 230 24.94 1.19 2.58
CA LEU A 230 25.17 0.64 1.25
C LEU A 230 23.87 0.11 0.63
N VAL A 231 23.02 -0.58 1.41
CA VAL A 231 21.67 -0.99 1.00
C VAL A 231 20.88 0.24 0.55
N GLN A 232 20.77 1.25 1.42
CA GLN A 232 20.00 2.47 1.13
C GLN A 232 20.52 3.19 -0.13
N LYS A 233 21.85 3.34 -0.24
CA LYS A 233 22.51 4.01 -1.37
C LYS A 233 22.24 3.28 -2.69
N LYS A 234 22.39 1.95 -2.70
CA LYS A 234 22.13 1.13 -3.90
C LYS A 234 20.67 1.26 -4.31
N LEU A 235 19.73 0.98 -3.41
CA LEU A 235 18.29 1.06 -3.70
C LEU A 235 17.85 2.47 -4.13
N THR A 236 18.34 3.53 -3.48
CA THR A 236 18.04 4.92 -3.85
C THR A 236 18.48 5.25 -5.27
N LYS A 237 19.64 4.71 -5.68
CA LYS A 237 20.20 4.94 -7.02
C LYS A 237 19.44 4.15 -8.09
N THR A 238 19.07 2.91 -7.81
CA THR A 238 18.56 1.97 -8.80
C THR A 238 17.05 1.98 -8.95
N LEU A 239 16.30 2.19 -7.85
CA LEU A 239 14.84 2.21 -7.91
C LEU A 239 14.35 3.48 -8.60
N GLY A 240 13.73 3.27 -9.76
CA GLY A 240 13.14 4.32 -10.59
C GLY A 240 11.77 4.78 -10.10
N HIS A 241 11.27 5.90 -10.63
CA HIS A 241 9.92 6.40 -10.30
C HIS A 241 8.82 5.37 -10.63
N SER A 242 8.96 4.65 -11.75
CA SER A 242 8.01 3.61 -12.16
C SER A 242 8.19 2.27 -11.43
N SER A 243 9.19 2.16 -10.55
CA SER A 243 9.48 0.94 -9.80
C SER A 243 8.28 0.58 -8.91
N ARG A 244 7.80 -0.65 -9.07
CA ARG A 244 6.75 -1.19 -8.20
C ARG A 244 7.33 -1.59 -6.84
N CYS A 245 8.61 -1.97 -6.77
CA CYS A 245 9.32 -2.15 -5.52
C CYS A 245 9.36 -0.85 -4.70
N LEU A 246 9.73 0.27 -5.34
CA LEU A 246 9.70 1.59 -4.69
C LEU A 246 8.31 1.94 -4.17
N PHE A 247 7.27 1.68 -4.97
CA PHE A 247 5.90 1.95 -4.57
C PHE A 247 5.47 1.10 -3.37
N THR A 248 5.80 -0.20 -3.34
CA THR A 248 5.55 -1.07 -2.18
C THR A 248 6.21 -0.54 -0.91
N LEU A 249 7.46 -0.05 -1.00
CA LEU A 249 8.14 0.58 0.13
C LEU A 249 7.46 1.86 0.59
N LEU A 250 6.98 2.68 -0.35
CA LEU A 250 6.23 3.89 -0.05
C LEU A 250 4.89 3.59 0.64
N GLU A 251 4.16 2.57 0.17
CA GLU A 251 2.91 2.12 0.81
C GLU A 251 3.16 1.72 2.27
N TYR A 252 4.21 0.94 2.51
CA TYR A 252 4.59 0.54 3.85
C TYR A 252 5.02 1.75 4.70
N TYR A 253 5.82 2.66 4.16
CA TYR A 253 6.25 3.88 4.85
C TYR A 253 5.06 4.75 5.30
N LEU A 254 4.06 4.95 4.43
CA LEU A 254 2.92 5.84 4.73
C LEU A 254 1.82 5.16 5.57
N CYS A 255 1.59 3.86 5.38
CA CYS A 255 0.44 3.15 5.90
C CYS A 255 0.78 2.04 6.90
N GLY A 256 2.05 1.64 7.00
CA GLY A 256 2.49 0.47 7.77
C GLY A 256 1.99 -0.86 7.20
N ARG A 257 1.49 -0.88 5.96
CA ARG A 257 0.92 -2.07 5.30
C ARG A 257 1.26 -2.11 3.83
N VAL A 258 1.50 -3.30 3.32
CA VAL A 258 1.70 -3.57 1.88
C VAL A 258 0.39 -4.10 1.30
N ARG A 259 -0.48 -3.18 0.87
CA ARG A 259 -1.76 -3.52 0.22
C ARG A 259 -2.09 -2.58 -0.92
N ASP A 260 -2.22 -3.12 -2.13
CA ASP A 260 -2.72 -2.38 -3.30
C ASP A 260 -3.97 -1.59 -2.90
N ILE A 261 -4.01 -0.31 -3.28
CA ILE A 261 -5.10 0.57 -2.86
C ILE A 261 -6.11 0.64 -4.00
N GLU A 262 -7.27 0.00 -3.78
CA GLU A 262 -8.39 0.02 -4.71
C GLU A 262 -9.30 1.22 -4.43
N VAL A 263 -9.48 2.05 -5.46
CA VAL A 263 -10.46 3.13 -5.49
C VAL A 263 -11.50 2.76 -6.53
N GLU A 264 -12.76 2.65 -6.12
CA GLU A 264 -13.81 2.10 -6.99
C GLU A 264 -14.47 3.16 -7.87
N VAL A 265 -14.33 4.42 -7.46
CA VAL A 265 -14.78 5.62 -8.17
C VAL A 265 -13.63 6.63 -8.07
N CYS A 266 -12.81 6.77 -9.12
CA CYS A 266 -11.54 7.49 -9.00
C CYS A 266 -11.68 9.02 -8.78
N GLY A 267 -12.81 9.60 -9.14
CA GLY A 267 -13.09 11.03 -9.07
C GLY A 267 -12.06 11.87 -9.81
N GLY A 268 -11.61 12.94 -9.17
CA GLY A 268 -10.74 13.93 -9.80
C GLY A 268 -10.25 15.00 -8.84
N VAL A 269 -9.42 15.90 -9.37
CA VAL A 269 -8.99 17.12 -8.68
C VAL A 269 -9.81 18.29 -9.23
N TYR A 270 -10.53 18.97 -8.35
CA TYR A 270 -11.43 20.08 -8.68
C TYR A 270 -10.91 21.37 -8.06
N GLY A 271 -11.33 22.51 -8.60
CA GLY A 271 -11.15 23.80 -7.90
C GLY A 271 -11.96 23.80 -6.61
N ALA A 272 -11.36 24.16 -5.49
CA ALA A 272 -12.06 24.32 -4.23
C ALA A 272 -12.58 25.77 -4.07
N SER A 273 -13.35 26.01 -3.01
CA SER A 273 -14.06 27.28 -2.79
C SER A 273 -13.12 28.45 -2.47
N SER A 274 -11.91 28.18 -1.97
CA SER A 274 -10.92 29.22 -1.67
C SER A 274 -9.89 29.37 -2.80
N LYS A 275 -9.50 30.62 -3.09
CA LYS A 275 -8.57 30.94 -4.18
C LYS A 275 -7.23 30.23 -3.97
N GLY A 276 -6.86 29.34 -4.89
CA GLY A 276 -5.62 28.55 -4.83
C GLY A 276 -5.71 27.25 -4.04
N SER A 277 -6.91 26.84 -3.61
CA SER A 277 -7.16 25.49 -3.06
C SER A 277 -7.71 24.55 -4.13
N HIS A 278 -7.35 23.27 -4.03
CA HIS A 278 -7.84 22.20 -4.88
C HIS A 278 -8.50 21.15 -3.98
N CYS A 279 -9.56 20.50 -4.46
CA CYS A 279 -10.22 19.40 -3.76
C CYS A 279 -10.05 18.10 -4.53
N LEU A 280 -9.45 17.10 -3.89
CA LEU A 280 -9.42 15.73 -4.38
C LEU A 280 -10.63 14.97 -3.85
N CYS A 281 -11.50 14.53 -4.76
CA CYS A 281 -12.59 13.61 -4.42
C CYS A 281 -12.27 12.22 -4.98
N ILE A 282 -12.37 11.20 -4.13
CA ILE A 282 -12.31 9.79 -4.54
C ILE A 282 -13.42 9.02 -3.83
N GLY A 283 -13.80 7.85 -4.36
CA GLY A 283 -14.92 7.10 -3.81
C GLY A 283 -14.79 5.59 -3.76
N LYS A 284 -15.63 5.01 -2.91
CA LYS A 284 -15.76 3.57 -2.67
C LYS A 284 -17.23 3.18 -2.64
N ILE A 285 -17.55 2.01 -3.20
CA ILE A 285 -18.90 1.46 -3.16
C ILE A 285 -18.96 0.37 -2.08
N LEU A 286 -19.98 0.42 -1.26
CA LEU A 286 -20.23 -0.50 -0.16
C LEU A 286 -21.54 -1.26 -0.41
N ALA A 287 -21.55 -2.55 -0.08
CA ALA A 287 -22.72 -3.41 -0.26
C ALA A 287 -23.69 -3.33 0.94
N SER A 288 -23.22 -2.87 2.10
CA SER A 288 -23.98 -2.80 3.36
C SER A 288 -23.53 -1.60 4.18
N ASP A 289 -24.46 -1.02 4.93
CA ASP A 289 -24.25 0.12 5.84
C ASP A 289 -23.74 -0.29 7.23
N GLU A 290 -23.44 -1.59 7.40
CA GLU A 290 -22.74 -2.11 8.57
C GLU A 290 -21.55 -1.22 8.96
N GLU A 291 -21.54 -0.77 10.21
CA GLU A 291 -20.56 0.21 10.70
C GLU A 291 -19.12 -0.28 10.52
N ASN A 292 -18.88 -1.59 10.62
CA ASN A 292 -17.58 -2.17 10.31
C ASN A 292 -17.21 -2.00 8.83
N MET A 293 -18.12 -2.28 7.90
CA MET A 293 -17.88 -2.11 6.47
C MET A 293 -17.64 -0.63 6.11
N VAL A 294 -18.44 0.28 6.67
CA VAL A 294 -18.26 1.73 6.52
C VAL A 294 -16.88 2.16 7.04
N ARG A 295 -16.51 1.74 8.24
CA ARG A 295 -15.20 2.04 8.85
C ARG A 295 -14.03 1.52 8.02
N HIS A 296 -14.13 0.30 7.47
CA HIS A 296 -13.12 -0.24 6.58
C HIS A 296 -13.03 0.56 5.28
N GLY A 297 -14.17 0.96 4.72
CA GLY A 297 -14.21 1.81 3.54
C GLY A 297 -13.54 3.17 3.75
N VAL A 298 -13.81 3.82 4.89
CA VAL A 298 -13.16 5.09 5.28
C VAL A 298 -11.65 4.89 5.40
N LYS A 299 -11.20 3.86 6.11
CA LYS A 299 -9.75 3.56 6.26
C LYS A 299 -9.06 3.30 4.92
N GLN A 300 -9.71 2.63 3.98
CA GLN A 300 -9.14 2.38 2.64
C GLN A 300 -9.03 3.67 1.83
N LEU A 301 -10.08 4.51 1.82
CA LEU A 301 -10.04 5.80 1.13
C LEU A 301 -9.02 6.75 1.77
N ASP A 302 -8.88 6.77 3.11
CA ASP A 302 -7.86 7.57 3.79
C ASP A 302 -6.44 7.21 3.32
N ARG A 303 -6.15 5.93 3.10
CA ARG A 303 -4.84 5.49 2.57
C ARG A 303 -4.58 6.05 1.17
N ALA A 304 -5.58 6.00 0.28
CA ALA A 304 -5.48 6.59 -1.07
C ALA A 304 -5.28 8.11 -1.01
N LEU A 305 -6.12 8.81 -0.23
CA LEU A 305 -6.07 10.27 -0.08
C LEU A 305 -4.72 10.73 0.47
N ARG A 306 -4.19 10.05 1.50
CA ARG A 306 -2.87 10.35 2.07
C ARG A 306 -1.74 10.15 1.05
N LEU A 307 -1.82 9.10 0.24
CA LEU A 307 -0.85 8.85 -0.84
C LEU A 307 -0.88 9.98 -1.89
N PHE A 308 -2.06 10.38 -2.34
CA PHE A 308 -2.20 11.50 -3.28
C PHE A 308 -1.69 12.81 -2.69
N LYS A 309 -2.07 13.14 -1.46
CA LYS A 309 -1.59 14.35 -0.78
C LYS A 309 -0.08 14.37 -0.62
N PHE A 310 0.50 13.25 -0.22
CA PHE A 310 1.95 13.12 -0.08
C PHE A 310 2.67 13.37 -1.42
N VAL A 311 2.18 12.79 -2.52
CA VAL A 311 2.78 13.02 -3.85
C VAL A 311 2.56 14.46 -4.31
N TRP A 312 1.39 15.05 -4.06
CA TRP A 312 1.09 16.46 -4.39
C TRP A 312 2.08 17.42 -3.73
N GLU A 313 2.28 17.28 -2.42
CA GLU A 313 3.17 18.13 -1.63
C GLU A 313 4.63 17.96 -2.08
N ILE A 314 5.09 16.72 -2.22
CA ILE A 314 6.47 16.42 -2.64
C ILE A 314 6.74 16.85 -4.09
N ALA A 315 5.74 16.78 -4.96
CA ALA A 315 5.85 17.27 -6.34
C ALA A 315 5.90 18.79 -6.45
N GLY A 316 5.69 19.52 -5.34
CA GLY A 316 5.64 20.98 -5.33
C GLY A 316 4.46 21.51 -6.15
N MET A 317 3.33 20.80 -6.14
CA MET A 317 2.12 21.26 -6.81
C MET A 317 1.60 22.54 -6.15
N GLN A 318 1.12 23.49 -6.96
CA GLN A 318 0.66 24.79 -6.45
C GLN A 318 -0.67 24.66 -5.71
N GLY A 319 -0.74 25.28 -4.53
CA GLY A 319 -1.97 25.32 -3.74
C GLY A 319 -2.13 24.15 -2.77
N VAL A 320 -3.10 24.31 -1.87
CA VAL A 320 -3.43 23.29 -0.86
C VAL A 320 -4.36 22.24 -1.47
N LEU A 321 -4.07 20.95 -1.26
CA LEU A 321 -4.94 19.84 -1.66
C LEU A 321 -5.83 19.42 -0.47
N GLU A 322 -7.10 19.78 -0.53
CA GLU A 322 -8.17 19.29 0.33
C GLU A 322 -8.58 17.87 -0.07
N LEU A 323 -8.95 17.06 0.92
CA LEU A 323 -9.18 15.62 0.74
C LEU A 323 -10.61 15.25 1.10
N GLN A 324 -11.32 14.60 0.17
CA GLN A 324 -12.69 14.15 0.36
C GLN A 324 -12.88 12.70 -0.09
N GLY A 325 -13.36 11.87 0.84
CA GLY A 325 -13.77 10.51 0.53
C GLY A 325 -15.29 10.41 0.35
N HIS A 326 -15.74 9.69 -0.67
CA HIS A 326 -17.16 9.49 -0.95
C HIS A 326 -17.49 8.00 -0.90
N LEU A 327 -18.23 7.58 0.13
CA LEU A 327 -18.73 6.23 0.26
C LEU A 327 -20.14 6.16 -0.30
N TRP A 328 -20.40 5.22 -1.20
CA TRP A 328 -21.70 5.00 -1.82
C TRP A 328 -22.23 3.66 -1.33
N CYS A 329 -23.30 3.67 -0.56
CA CYS A 329 -23.70 2.50 0.22
C CYS A 329 -25.19 2.18 0.04
N ILE A 330 -25.51 0.92 -0.26
CA ILE A 330 -26.90 0.45 -0.26
C ILE A 330 -27.46 0.53 1.17
N GLY A 331 -28.71 0.99 1.30
CA GLY A 331 -29.44 1.00 2.58
C GLY A 331 -29.04 2.13 3.55
N ALA A 332 -27.91 2.79 3.34
CA ALA A 332 -27.44 3.87 4.19
C ALA A 332 -28.26 5.15 4.04
N GLY A 333 -28.38 5.91 5.13
CA GLY A 333 -28.74 7.32 5.10
C GLY A 333 -27.54 8.22 4.80
N ASP A 334 -27.81 9.40 4.24
CA ASP A 334 -26.78 10.39 3.98
C ASP A 334 -26.20 10.95 5.28
N ARG A 335 -24.87 10.90 5.45
CA ARG A 335 -24.19 11.50 6.61
C ARG A 335 -22.74 11.86 6.31
N THR A 336 -22.19 12.75 7.13
CA THR A 336 -20.76 13.13 7.10
C THR A 336 -20.00 12.45 8.23
N LEU A 337 -18.82 11.96 7.93
CA LEU A 337 -17.90 11.31 8.85
C LEU A 337 -16.56 12.06 8.84
N ASN A 338 -15.92 12.18 10.01
CA ASN A 338 -14.59 12.76 10.14
C ASN A 338 -13.60 11.68 10.56
N TYR A 339 -12.47 11.57 9.86
CA TYR A 339 -11.43 10.62 10.20
C TYR A 339 -10.05 11.21 9.92
N ARG A 340 -9.20 11.30 10.96
CA ARG A 340 -7.83 11.86 10.88
C ARG A 340 -7.77 13.26 10.26
N GLY A 341 -8.79 14.09 10.51
CA GLY A 341 -8.88 15.45 9.97
C GLY A 341 -9.37 15.54 8.52
N ASN A 342 -9.70 14.41 7.87
CA ASN A 342 -10.28 14.36 6.54
C ASN A 342 -11.80 14.13 6.62
N VAL A 343 -12.52 14.66 5.63
CA VAL A 343 -13.97 14.59 5.52
C VAL A 343 -14.37 13.42 4.63
N PHE A 344 -15.36 12.64 5.07
CA PHE A 344 -15.93 11.55 4.31
C PHE A 344 -17.44 11.70 4.24
N PHE A 345 -18.00 11.59 3.05
CA PHE A 345 -19.44 11.62 2.83
C PHE A 345 -19.95 10.20 2.58
N LEU A 346 -20.89 9.74 3.40
CA LEU A 346 -21.65 8.52 3.15
C LEU A 346 -22.92 8.92 2.41
N HIS A 347 -23.06 8.43 1.18
CA HIS A 347 -24.21 8.63 0.32
C HIS A 347 -25.03 7.34 0.25
N GLY A 348 -26.33 7.46 0.50
CA GLY A 348 -27.26 6.36 0.36
C GLY A 348 -27.58 6.03 -1.10
N ILE A 349 -27.41 4.78 -1.50
CA ILE A 349 -27.98 4.24 -2.74
C ILE A 349 -29.38 3.72 -2.39
N LYS A 350 -30.40 4.45 -2.84
CA LYS A 350 -31.81 4.03 -2.78
C LYS A 350 -32.18 3.46 -4.14
N LEU A 351 -32.56 2.19 -4.15
CA LEU A 351 -33.03 1.47 -5.34
C LEU A 351 -34.47 1.81 -5.67
#